data_AF-A0A2V9Y0W6-F1
#
_entry.id   AF-A0A2V9Y0W6-F1
#
_cell.length_a   1.000
_cell.length_b   1.000
_cell.length_c   1.000
_cell.angle_alpha   90.00
_cell.angle_beta   90.00
_cell.angle_gamma   90.00
#
_symmetry.space_group_name_H-M   'P 1'
#
loop_
_entity.id
_entity.type
_entity.pdbx_description
1 polymer ?
#
loop_
_entity_poly.entity_id
_entity_poly.type
_entity_poly.pdbx_seq_one_letter_code
_entity_poly.pdbx_strand_id
1 'polypeptide(L)'
;TLMGGDLCHGFDGDAFQLAIVGCIQPTATEAVLKALEPAGKPVLFVSNAAQAGQAVRDTHPRVMVLRQHEGWLDALVLVSGEALRRSEATARAVHAEHAKAALERQATLGRYMLEMRHNLNNALTSVLGNSELLLLEPGSLSAGSRSQIDTIRNMALRMHEILQRFSSLEKELSFVEKQENHANSKAASIGG
;
A
#
# COMPACT_ATOMS: atom_id res chain seq x y z
N THR A 1 -6.39 29.11 3.55
CA THR A 1 -7.15 30.10 2.77
C THR A 1 -8.41 30.46 3.52
N LEU A 2 -8.68 31.75 3.75
CA LEU A 2 -9.93 32.22 4.34
C LEU A 2 -10.85 32.64 3.19
N MET A 3 -12.03 32.05 3.08
CA MET A 3 -13.02 32.38 2.05
C MET A 3 -14.32 32.85 2.73
N GLY A 4 -14.88 33.95 2.24
CA GLY A 4 -16.17 34.47 2.68
C GLY A 4 -17.34 33.61 2.16
N GLY A 5 -18.44 33.56 2.91
CA GLY A 5 -19.59 32.68 2.66
C GLY A 5 -20.36 32.92 1.36
N ASP A 6 -20.03 33.96 0.61
CA ASP A 6 -20.72 34.33 -0.65
C ASP A 6 -20.19 33.59 -1.89
N LEU A 7 -19.20 32.70 -1.74
CA LEU A 7 -18.53 32.01 -2.85
C LEU A 7 -18.78 30.49 -2.77
N CYS A 8 -20.00 30.07 -3.11
CA CYS A 8 -20.44 28.66 -3.04
C CYS A 8 -20.42 27.93 -4.40
N HIS A 9 -19.42 28.17 -5.25
CA HIS A 9 -19.27 27.43 -6.50
C HIS A 9 -17.87 26.82 -6.64
N GLY A 10 -17.81 25.49 -6.59
CA GLY A 10 -16.63 24.69 -6.96
C GLY A 10 -15.47 24.84 -5.99
N PHE A 11 -15.50 24.13 -4.86
CA PHE A 11 -14.29 23.97 -4.07
C PHE A 11 -13.34 23.01 -4.81
N ASP A 12 -12.14 23.49 -5.11
CA ASP A 12 -11.04 22.58 -5.43
C ASP A 12 -10.72 21.80 -4.16
N GLY A 13 -11.03 20.50 -4.19
CA GLY A 13 -10.83 19.59 -3.08
C GLY A 13 -9.41 19.63 -2.57
N ASP A 14 -8.40 19.93 -3.41
CA ASP A 14 -6.99 19.93 -3.06
C ASP A 14 -6.47 21.25 -2.45
N ALA A 15 -7.25 22.33 -2.53
CA ALA A 15 -6.83 23.65 -2.07
C ALA A 15 -6.80 23.84 -0.54
N PHE A 16 -7.34 22.88 0.23
CA PHE A 16 -7.40 22.92 1.69
C PHE A 16 -7.18 21.54 2.30
N GLN A 17 -6.91 21.45 3.60
CA GLN A 17 -6.81 20.16 4.33
C GLN A 17 -7.86 20.03 5.44
N LEU A 18 -8.49 21.16 5.79
CA LEU A 18 -9.55 21.28 6.79
C LEU A 18 -10.45 22.45 6.37
N ALA A 19 -11.76 22.29 6.51
CA ALA A 19 -12.71 23.38 6.35
C ALA A 19 -13.32 23.75 7.71
N ILE A 20 -13.40 25.05 8.01
CA ILE A 20 -14.08 25.57 9.20
C ILE A 20 -15.22 26.45 8.71
N VAL A 21 -16.44 26.10 9.08
CA VAL A 21 -17.68 26.77 8.68
C VAL A 21 -18.27 27.42 9.91
N GLY A 22 -18.45 28.73 9.90
CA GLY A 22 -19.08 29.47 11.01
C GLY A 22 -19.64 30.80 10.54
N CYS A 23 -20.61 31.34 11.28
CA CYS A 23 -21.22 32.66 11.00
C CYS A 23 -21.87 32.79 9.61
N ILE A 24 -22.52 31.74 9.09
CA ILE A 24 -23.26 31.75 7.82
C ILE A 24 -24.77 31.67 8.10
N GLN A 25 -25.60 32.26 7.23
CA GLN A 25 -27.05 32.13 7.34
C GLN A 25 -27.48 30.65 7.29
N PRO A 26 -28.49 30.23 8.07
CA PRO A 26 -28.91 28.82 8.13
C PRO A 26 -29.23 28.20 6.77
N THR A 27 -29.75 28.99 5.83
CA THR A 27 -30.09 28.57 4.47
C THR A 27 -28.87 28.28 3.60
N ALA A 28 -27.73 28.93 3.85
CA ALA A 28 -26.49 28.73 3.10
C ALA A 28 -25.58 27.66 3.73
N THR A 29 -25.73 27.35 5.03
CA THR A 29 -24.97 26.30 5.72
C THR A 29 -25.11 24.94 5.03
N GLU A 30 -26.34 24.53 4.72
CA GLU A 30 -26.63 23.25 4.06
C GLU A 30 -25.93 23.15 2.70
N ALA A 31 -25.98 24.21 1.90
CA ALA A 31 -25.36 24.27 0.58
C ALA A 31 -23.83 24.16 0.67
N VAL A 32 -23.21 24.87 1.63
CA VAL A 32 -21.76 24.81 1.87
C VAL A 32 -21.32 23.42 2.32
N LEU A 33 -22.04 22.81 3.28
CA LEU A 33 -21.69 21.48 3.78
C LEU A 33 -21.79 20.43 2.67
N LYS A 34 -22.87 20.46 1.87
CA LYS A 34 -23.01 19.60 0.68
C LYS A 34 -21.90 19.80 -0.35
N ALA A 35 -21.47 21.03 -0.57
CA ALA A 35 -20.37 21.32 -1.49
C ALA A 35 -19.00 20.82 -0.99
N LEU A 36 -18.83 20.64 0.33
CA LEU A 36 -17.60 20.13 0.94
C LEU A 36 -17.56 18.60 1.05
N GLU A 37 -18.70 17.91 0.99
CA GLU A 37 -18.77 16.44 1.08
C GLU A 37 -17.88 15.70 0.07
N PRO A 38 -17.84 16.08 -1.23
CA PRO A 38 -17.01 15.39 -2.22
C PRO A 38 -15.51 15.48 -1.95
N ALA A 39 -15.05 16.53 -1.24
CA ALA A 39 -13.63 16.70 -0.92
C ALA A 39 -13.13 15.65 0.08
N GLY A 40 -14.02 15.03 0.86
CA GLY A 40 -13.68 13.98 1.83
C GLY A 40 -12.78 14.43 2.99
N LYS A 41 -12.53 15.74 3.13
CA LYS A 41 -11.68 16.35 4.14
C LYS A 41 -12.45 16.64 5.43
N PRO A 42 -11.80 16.74 6.59
CA PRO A 42 -12.49 17.05 7.83
C PRO A 42 -13.12 18.45 7.77
N VAL A 43 -14.35 18.56 8.23
CA VAL A 43 -15.12 19.80 8.27
C VAL A 43 -15.55 20.06 9.71
N LEU A 44 -15.24 21.24 10.22
CA LEU A 44 -15.72 21.73 11.50
C LEU A 44 -16.81 22.77 11.28
N PHE A 45 -17.95 22.61 11.94
CA PHE A 45 -19.02 23.59 11.97
C PHE A 45 -19.09 24.27 13.34
N VAL A 46 -18.95 25.59 13.37
CA VAL A 46 -18.92 26.40 14.58
C VAL A 46 -20.23 27.20 14.69
N SER A 47 -20.99 26.97 15.76
CA SER A 47 -22.30 27.60 15.98
C SER A 47 -22.46 28.12 17.41
N ASN A 48 -23.11 29.27 17.58
CA ASN A 48 -23.57 29.77 18.88
C ASN A 48 -24.92 29.14 19.30
N ALA A 49 -25.75 28.73 18.34
CA ALA A 49 -27.07 28.18 18.54
C ALA A 49 -27.00 26.64 18.66
N ALA A 50 -27.46 26.12 19.81
CA ALA A 50 -27.48 24.68 20.08
C ALA A 50 -28.34 23.90 19.08
N GLN A 51 -29.49 24.46 18.67
CA GLN A 51 -30.40 23.83 17.71
C GLN A 51 -29.77 23.70 16.31
N ALA A 52 -29.07 24.73 15.84
CA ALA A 52 -28.36 24.67 14.56
C ALA A 52 -27.22 23.65 14.58
N GLY A 53 -26.51 23.56 15.71
CA GLY A 53 -25.48 22.53 15.88
C GLY A 53 -26.04 21.10 15.87
N GLN A 54 -27.23 20.89 16.48
CA GLN A 54 -27.88 19.58 16.48
C GLN A 54 -28.37 19.19 15.07
N ALA A 55 -29.03 20.12 14.36
CA ALA A 55 -29.48 19.87 12.99
C ALA A 55 -28.33 19.44 12.07
N VAL A 56 -27.16 20.08 12.16
CA VAL A 56 -25.98 19.68 11.37
C VAL A 56 -25.47 18.30 11.75
N ARG A 57 -25.49 17.91 13.03
CA ARG A 57 -25.09 16.55 13.45
C ARG A 57 -26.02 15.48 12.87
N ASP A 58 -27.32 15.78 12.83
CA ASP A 58 -28.34 14.85 12.35
C ASP A 58 -28.29 14.69 10.82
N THR A 59 -28.04 15.78 10.08
CA THR A 59 -27.99 15.76 8.61
C THR A 59 -26.61 15.39 8.05
N HIS A 60 -25.52 15.80 8.72
CA HIS A 60 -24.15 15.59 8.25
C HIS A 60 -23.28 14.96 9.36
N PRO A 61 -23.38 13.64 9.61
CA PRO A 61 -22.73 12.97 10.75
C PRO A 61 -21.19 12.99 10.68
N ARG A 62 -20.61 13.28 9.51
CA ARG A 62 -19.15 13.42 9.32
C ARG A 62 -18.62 14.81 9.69
N VAL A 63 -19.49 15.80 9.89
CA VAL A 63 -19.12 17.16 10.25
C VAL A 63 -18.97 17.27 11.77
N MET A 64 -17.85 17.83 12.20
CA MET A 64 -17.54 18.02 13.61
C MET A 64 -18.14 19.34 14.09
N VAL A 65 -19.13 19.29 14.98
CA VAL A 65 -19.80 20.50 15.47
C VAL A 65 -19.16 21.02 16.76
N LEU A 66 -18.75 22.28 16.78
CA LEU A 66 -18.21 22.99 17.93
C LEU A 66 -19.15 24.14 18.32
N ARG A 67 -19.49 24.24 19.62
CA ARG A 67 -20.32 25.33 20.11
C ARG A 67 -19.46 26.53 20.52
N GLN A 68 -19.88 27.74 20.17
CA GLN A 68 -19.27 28.96 20.69
C GLN A 68 -19.66 29.15 22.16
N HIS A 69 -18.71 28.89 23.06
CA HIS A 69 -18.75 29.17 24.49
C HIS A 69 -17.40 29.76 24.92
N GLU A 70 -17.22 30.16 26.18
CA GLU A 70 -15.93 30.67 26.65
C GLU A 70 -14.78 29.66 26.38
N GLY A 71 -13.68 30.10 25.76
CA GLY A 71 -12.58 29.23 25.35
C GLY A 71 -12.79 28.42 24.07
N TRP A 72 -13.84 28.68 23.28
CA TRP A 72 -14.13 27.92 22.06
C TRP A 72 -13.01 28.01 21.00
N LEU A 73 -12.21 29.07 21.00
CA LEU A 73 -11.08 29.21 20.07
C LEU A 73 -9.98 28.19 20.36
N ASP A 74 -9.65 27.97 21.64
CA ASP A 74 -8.66 26.96 22.03
C ASP A 74 -9.15 25.55 21.68
N ALA A 75 -10.43 25.28 21.94
CA ALA A 75 -11.07 24.04 21.52
C ALA A 75 -11.05 23.88 19.99
N LEU A 76 -11.32 24.95 19.24
CA LEU A 76 -11.25 24.93 17.78
C LEU A 76 -9.85 24.55 17.30
N VAL A 77 -8.81 25.17 17.84
CA VAL A 77 -7.41 24.88 17.48
C VAL A 77 -7.05 23.43 17.80
N LEU A 78 -7.38 22.95 19.00
CA LEU A 78 -7.09 21.58 19.43
C LEU A 78 -7.79 20.55 18.55
N VAL A 79 -9.09 20.73 18.30
CA VAL A 79 -9.91 19.82 17.50
C VAL A 79 -9.46 19.85 16.04
N SER A 80 -9.14 21.02 15.50
CA SER A 80 -8.62 21.17 14.13
C SER A 80 -7.29 20.43 13.96
N GLY A 81 -6.36 20.63 14.90
CA GLY A 81 -5.06 19.97 14.88
C GLY A 81 -5.18 18.44 14.98
N GLU A 82 -6.09 17.95 15.81
CA GLU A 82 -6.33 16.50 15.93
C GLU A 82 -7.01 15.92 14.69
N ALA A 83 -7.99 16.62 14.11
CA ALA A 83 -8.63 16.20 12.88
C ALA A 83 -7.63 16.07 11.71
N LEU A 84 -6.71 17.03 11.60
CA LEU A 84 -5.60 16.99 10.62
C LEU A 84 -4.67 15.80 10.87
N ARG A 85 -4.17 15.63 12.10
CA ARG A 85 -3.30 14.48 12.45
C ARG A 85 -3.97 13.15 12.15
N ARG A 86 -5.26 13.00 12.47
CA ARG A 86 -6.02 11.78 12.19
C ARG A 86 -6.19 11.55 10.69
N SER A 87 -6.44 12.60 9.92
CA SER A 87 -6.55 12.52 8.46
C SER A 87 -5.23 12.06 7.83
N GLU A 88 -4.11 12.67 8.22
CA GLU A 88 -2.77 12.30 7.76
C GLU A 88 -2.40 10.87 8.15
N ALA A 89 -2.65 10.48 9.41
CA ALA A 89 -2.38 9.14 9.89
C ALA A 89 -3.17 8.08 9.10
N THR A 90 -4.44 8.38 8.79
CA THR A 90 -5.30 7.51 7.98
C THR A 90 -4.77 7.39 6.55
N ALA A 91 -4.39 8.51 5.92
CA ALA A 91 -3.80 8.50 4.58
C ALA A 91 -2.51 7.67 4.54
N ARG A 92 -1.61 7.87 5.52
CA ARG A 92 -0.39 7.06 5.65
C ARG A 92 -0.69 5.57 5.84
N ALA A 93 -1.69 5.23 6.66
CA ALA A 93 -2.08 3.84 6.88
C ALA A 93 -2.60 3.17 5.59
N VAL A 94 -3.44 3.87 4.81
CA VAL A 94 -3.94 3.37 3.53
C VAL A 94 -2.78 3.15 2.55
N HIS A 95 -1.86 4.11 2.43
CA HIS A 95 -0.68 3.95 1.58
C HIS A 95 0.22 2.79 2.03
N ALA A 96 0.44 2.63 3.33
CA ALA A 96 1.20 1.54 3.89
C ALA A 96 0.54 0.18 3.61
N GLU A 97 -0.78 0.08 3.72
CA GLU A 97 -1.52 -1.15 3.43
C GLU A 97 -1.43 -1.52 1.94
N HIS A 98 -1.52 -0.54 1.04
CA HIS A 98 -1.31 -0.79 -0.40
C HIS A 98 0.11 -1.28 -0.70
N ALA A 99 1.12 -0.65 -0.10
CA ALA A 99 2.51 -1.07 -0.27
C ALA A 99 2.75 -2.48 0.28
N LYS A 100 2.22 -2.77 1.48
CA LYS A 100 2.27 -4.08 2.11
C LYS A 100 1.61 -5.15 1.23
N ALA A 101 0.41 -4.89 0.71
CA ALA A 101 -0.29 -5.82 -0.16
C ALA A 101 0.50 -6.13 -1.44
N ALA A 102 1.26 -5.17 -1.97
CA ALA A 102 2.15 -5.41 -3.10
C ALA A 102 3.35 -6.31 -2.71
N LEU A 103 3.98 -6.03 -1.58
CA LEU A 103 5.10 -6.84 -1.05
C LEU A 103 4.66 -8.26 -0.70
N GLU A 104 3.48 -8.45 -0.11
CA GLU A 104 2.93 -9.78 0.21
C GLU A 104 2.70 -10.65 -1.03
N ARG A 105 2.25 -10.04 -2.15
CA ARG A 105 2.13 -10.75 -3.43
C ARG A 105 3.49 -11.20 -3.95
N GLN A 106 4.50 -10.32 -3.89
CA GLN A 106 5.87 -10.65 -4.30
C GLN A 106 6.46 -11.76 -3.42
N ALA A 107 6.29 -11.68 -2.09
CA ALA A 107 6.72 -12.70 -1.16
C ALA A 107 6.03 -14.06 -1.43
N THR A 108 4.73 -14.03 -1.74
CA THR A 108 3.97 -15.24 -2.08
C THR A 108 4.49 -15.90 -3.36
N LEU A 109 4.75 -15.11 -4.41
CA LEU A 109 5.38 -15.61 -5.63
C LEU A 109 6.77 -16.20 -5.36
N GLY A 110 7.60 -15.51 -4.58
CA GLY A 110 8.91 -16.01 -4.17
C GLY A 110 8.83 -17.35 -3.46
N ARG A 111 7.94 -17.48 -2.47
CA ARG A 111 7.70 -18.75 -1.76
C ARG A 111 7.26 -19.87 -2.70
N TYR A 112 6.35 -19.61 -3.62
CA TYR A 112 5.92 -20.59 -4.61
C TYR A 112 7.06 -21.03 -5.53
N MET A 113 7.92 -20.11 -5.99
CA MET A 113 9.10 -20.46 -6.79
C MET A 113 10.08 -21.35 -6.02
N LEU A 114 10.28 -21.10 -4.73
CA LEU A 114 11.15 -21.90 -3.87
C LEU A 114 10.59 -23.30 -3.62
N GLU A 115 9.28 -23.42 -3.47
CA GLU A 115 8.56 -24.70 -3.36
C GLU A 115 8.66 -25.51 -4.66
N MET A 116 8.46 -24.86 -5.82
CA MET A 116 8.53 -25.50 -7.13
C MET A 116 9.93 -25.94 -7.55
N ARG A 117 10.98 -25.49 -6.87
CA ARG A 117 12.39 -25.74 -7.18
C ARG A 117 12.72 -27.22 -7.37
N HIS A 118 12.29 -28.08 -6.46
CA HIS A 118 12.56 -29.52 -6.54
C HIS A 118 11.90 -30.13 -7.80
N ASN A 119 10.64 -29.77 -8.05
CA ASN A 119 9.90 -30.26 -9.22
C ASN A 119 10.54 -29.79 -10.53
N LEU A 120 10.96 -28.53 -10.59
CA LEU A 120 11.67 -27.98 -11.75
C LEU A 120 13.03 -28.65 -11.96
N ASN A 121 13.80 -28.86 -10.90
CA ASN A 121 15.08 -29.55 -10.99
C ASN A 121 14.90 -30.99 -11.49
N ASN A 122 13.88 -31.71 -11.04
CA ASN A 122 13.58 -33.06 -11.50
C ASN A 122 13.20 -33.09 -12.97
N ALA A 123 12.33 -32.17 -13.41
CA ALA A 123 11.97 -32.04 -14.82
C ALA A 123 13.18 -31.72 -15.70
N LEU A 124 14.02 -30.76 -15.28
CA LEU A 124 15.24 -30.39 -16.02
C LEU A 124 16.25 -31.53 -16.09
N THR A 125 16.44 -32.26 -14.99
CA THR A 125 17.33 -33.43 -14.94
C THR A 125 16.88 -34.49 -15.94
N SER A 126 15.57 -34.74 -16.01
CA SER A 126 14.98 -35.67 -16.99
C SER A 126 15.18 -35.19 -18.43
N VAL A 127 14.87 -33.93 -18.74
CA VAL A 127 15.04 -33.36 -20.09
C VAL A 127 16.51 -33.41 -20.53
N LEU A 128 17.43 -33.05 -19.63
CA LEU A 128 18.86 -33.08 -19.90
C LEU A 128 19.34 -34.50 -20.16
N GLY A 129 19.03 -35.44 -19.27
CA GLY A 129 19.45 -36.83 -19.39
C GLY A 129 18.90 -37.49 -20.66
N ASN A 130 17.63 -37.27 -21.00
CA ASN A 130 17.05 -37.77 -22.24
C ASN A 130 17.72 -37.17 -23.48
N SER A 131 18.02 -35.86 -23.46
CA SER A 131 18.71 -35.20 -24.57
C SER A 131 20.12 -35.75 -24.77
N GLU A 132 20.85 -36.00 -23.68
CA GLU A 132 22.19 -36.60 -23.72
C GLU A 132 22.16 -38.04 -24.25
N LEU A 133 21.21 -38.87 -23.78
CA LEU A 133 21.04 -40.24 -24.28
C LEU A 133 20.75 -40.27 -25.79
N LEU A 134 19.86 -39.41 -26.27
CA LEU A 134 19.52 -39.34 -27.70
C LEU A 134 20.71 -38.87 -28.56
N LEU A 135 21.56 -37.98 -28.03
CA LEU A 135 22.76 -37.50 -28.74
C LEU A 135 23.89 -38.53 -28.76
N LEU A 136 23.93 -39.44 -27.79
CA LEU A 136 24.91 -40.52 -27.71
C LEU A 136 24.68 -41.61 -28.77
N GLU A 137 23.45 -41.83 -29.23
CA GLU A 137 23.16 -42.82 -30.27
C GLU A 137 23.72 -42.40 -31.65
N PRO A 138 24.68 -43.15 -32.22
CA PRO A 138 25.23 -42.84 -33.54
C PRO A 138 24.25 -43.26 -34.64
N GLY A 139 23.98 -42.36 -35.60
CA GLY A 139 23.25 -42.69 -36.83
C GLY A 139 21.73 -42.81 -36.73
N SER A 140 21.12 -42.67 -35.54
CA SER A 140 19.66 -42.73 -35.36
C SER A 140 18.92 -41.43 -35.68
N LEU A 141 19.64 -40.30 -35.73
CA LEU A 141 19.06 -38.97 -35.89
C LEU A 141 19.64 -38.22 -37.10
N SER A 142 18.77 -37.47 -37.78
CA SER A 142 19.21 -36.51 -38.81
C SER A 142 20.07 -35.40 -38.20
N ALA A 143 20.89 -34.75 -39.02
CA ALA A 143 21.70 -33.60 -38.58
C ALA A 143 20.84 -32.46 -38.00
N GLY A 144 19.66 -32.21 -38.59
CA GLY A 144 18.71 -31.21 -38.09
C GLY A 144 18.14 -31.59 -36.72
N SER A 145 17.73 -32.85 -36.55
CA SER A 145 17.22 -33.37 -35.27
C SER A 145 18.27 -33.32 -34.17
N ARG A 146 19.54 -33.68 -34.48
CA ARG A 146 20.65 -33.52 -33.54
C ARG A 146 20.84 -32.07 -33.11
N SER A 147 20.85 -31.12 -34.04
CA SER A 147 20.99 -29.69 -33.74
C SER A 147 19.85 -29.17 -32.84
N GLN A 148 18.63 -29.67 -33.03
CA GLN A 148 17.49 -29.32 -32.17
C GLN A 148 17.64 -29.88 -30.76
N ILE A 149 18.04 -31.13 -30.62
CA ILE A 149 18.26 -31.77 -29.30
C ILE A 149 19.41 -31.09 -28.54
N ASP A 150 20.50 -30.71 -29.24
CA ASP A 150 21.57 -29.89 -28.65
C ASP A 150 21.04 -28.54 -28.13
N THR A 151 20.12 -27.91 -28.86
CA THR A 151 19.49 -26.65 -28.42
C THR A 151 18.65 -26.86 -27.17
N ILE A 152 17.86 -27.93 -27.11
CA ILE A 152 17.05 -28.29 -25.92
C ILE A 152 17.95 -28.53 -24.71
N ARG A 153 19.03 -29.32 -24.87
CA ARG A 153 20.02 -29.56 -23.81
C ARG A 153 20.60 -28.25 -23.27
N ASN A 154 21.03 -27.37 -24.17
CA ASN A 154 21.62 -26.08 -23.79
C ASN A 154 20.60 -25.16 -23.07
N MET A 155 19.32 -25.17 -23.47
CA MET A 155 18.27 -24.44 -22.77
C MET A 155 17.96 -25.03 -21.40
N ALA A 156 17.98 -26.36 -21.25
CA ALA A 156 17.80 -27.02 -19.94
C ALA A 156 18.94 -26.65 -18.97
N LEU A 157 20.19 -26.63 -19.43
CA LEU A 157 21.33 -26.16 -18.63
C LEU A 157 21.17 -24.70 -18.21
N ARG A 158 20.79 -23.82 -19.15
CA ARG A 158 20.56 -22.39 -18.85
C ARG A 158 19.46 -22.20 -17.80
N MET A 159 18.37 -22.98 -17.88
CA MET A 159 17.31 -22.94 -16.87
C MET A 159 17.80 -23.43 -15.52
N HIS A 160 18.63 -24.48 -15.48
CA HIS A 160 19.23 -24.98 -14.25
C HIS A 160 20.08 -23.91 -13.56
N GLU A 161 20.93 -23.21 -14.32
CA GLU A 161 21.74 -22.10 -13.77
C GLU A 161 20.88 -20.97 -13.19
N ILE A 162 19.78 -20.61 -13.86
CA ILE A 162 18.85 -19.58 -13.37
C ILE A 162 18.25 -19.99 -12.02
N LEU A 163 17.82 -21.25 -11.87
CA LEU A 163 17.28 -21.76 -10.60
C LEU A 163 18.32 -21.81 -9.47
N GLN A 164 19.58 -22.10 -9.80
CA GLN A 164 20.69 -22.05 -8.84
C GLN A 164 20.94 -20.62 -8.34
N ARG A 165 20.85 -19.62 -9.23
CA ARG A 165 20.96 -18.20 -8.84
C ARG A 165 19.83 -17.79 -7.89
N PHE A 166 18.58 -18.20 -8.16
CA PHE A 166 17.47 -17.95 -7.24
C PHE A 166 17.67 -18.61 -5.87
N SER A 167 18.19 -19.83 -5.83
CA SER A 167 18.50 -20.52 -4.57
C SER A 167 19.64 -19.85 -3.79
N SER A 168 20.58 -19.21 -4.49
CA SER A 168 21.67 -18.47 -3.85
C SER A 168 21.15 -17.17 -3.23
N LEU A 169 20.30 -16.44 -3.96
CA LEU A 169 19.64 -15.23 -3.47
C LEU A 169 18.77 -15.51 -2.25
N GLU A 170 18.00 -16.60 -2.24
CA GLU A 170 17.23 -17.03 -1.06
C GLU A 170 18.11 -17.18 0.19
N LYS A 171 19.26 -17.84 0.05
CA LYS A 171 20.20 -18.03 1.17
C LYS A 171 20.74 -16.71 1.69
N GLU A 172 21.11 -15.81 0.79
CA GLU A 172 21.59 -14.46 1.13
C GLU A 172 20.52 -13.67 1.91
N LEU A 173 19.28 -13.65 1.40
CA LEU A 173 18.16 -12.99 2.08
C LEU A 173 17.88 -13.59 3.47
N SER A 174 17.91 -14.92 3.60
CA SER A 174 17.71 -15.59 4.89
C SER A 174 18.82 -15.28 5.91
N PHE A 175 20.03 -14.96 5.44
CA PHE A 175 21.15 -14.59 6.29
C PHE A 175 21.06 -13.14 6.77
N VAL A 176 20.61 -12.23 5.88
CA VAL A 176 20.32 -10.83 6.23
C VAL A 176 19.22 -10.76 7.30
N GLU A 177 18.12 -11.49 7.11
CA GLU A 177 17.00 -11.53 8.07
C GLU A 177 17.44 -12.03 9.46
N LYS A 178 18.30 -13.06 9.51
CA LYS A 178 18.85 -13.58 10.78
C LYS A 178 19.75 -12.58 11.49
N GLN A 179 20.54 -11.80 10.74
CA GLN A 179 21.39 -10.76 11.31
C GLN A 179 20.59 -9.60 11.89
N GLU A 180 19.55 -9.13 11.19
CA GLU A 180 18.66 -8.07 11.68
C GLU A 180 17.96 -8.48 12.98
N ASN A 181 17.47 -9.73 13.05
CA ASN A 181 16.86 -10.28 14.25
C ASN A 181 17.85 -10.40 15.43
N HIS A 182 19.12 -10.71 15.17
CA HIS A 182 20.17 -10.70 16.19
C HIS A 182 20.60 -9.30 16.63
N ALA A 183 20.55 -8.30 15.74
CA ALA A 183 20.84 -6.92 16.08
C ALA A 183 19.73 -6.31 16.95
N ASN A 184 18.46 -6.54 16.59
CA ASN A 184 17.31 -6.05 17.34
C ASN A 184 17.19 -6.67 18.73
N SER A 185 17.49 -7.97 18.89
CA SER A 185 17.47 -8.62 20.21
C SER A 185 18.57 -8.11 21.13
N LYS A 186 19.77 -7.81 20.62
CA LYS A 186 20.83 -7.16 21.39
C LYS A 186 20.47 -5.73 21.80
N ALA A 187 19.88 -4.94 20.90
CA ALA A 187 19.45 -3.58 21.21
C ALA A 187 18.37 -3.54 22.31
N ALA A 188 17.41 -4.47 22.26
CA ALA A 188 16.39 -4.60 23.31
C ALA A 188 16.95 -5.04 24.67
N SER A 189 18.05 -5.82 24.69
CA SER A 189 18.68 -6.30 25.93
C SER A 189 19.59 -5.27 26.63
N ILE A 190 19.98 -4.21 25.93
CA ILE A 190 20.89 -3.17 26.46
C ILE A 190 20.10 -1.94 26.98
N GLY A 191 18.83 -1.80 26.59
CA GLY A 191 17.96 -0.68 26.98
C GLY A 191 16.98 -0.96 28.13
N GLY A 192 17.14 -2.08 28.84
CA GLY A 192 16.29 -2.49 29.97
C GLY A 192 16.98 -2.37 31.32
#